data_AF-A0A6V8F2V1-F1
#
_entry.id   AF-A0A6V8F2V1-F1
#
_cell.length_a   1.000
_cell.length_b   1.000
_cell.length_c   1.000
_cell.angle_alpha   90.00
_cell.angle_beta   90.00
_cell.angle_gamma   90.00
#
_symmetry.space_group_name_H-M   'P 1'
#
loop_
_entity.id
_entity.type
_entity.pdbx_description
1 polymer ?
#
loop_
_entity_poly.entity_id
_entity_poly.type
_entity_poly.pdbx_seq_one_letter_code
_entity_poly.pdbx_strand_id
1 'polypeptide(L)'
;MVSIKEIKSTIAVAIAAAFGFIIALIWKDIIVGIMKLAGLWLDGGPTTWTGAAVAIIVAIIITVVSVLGIVFISKWGGIAQK
;
A
#
# COMPACT_ATOMS: atom_id res chain seq x y z
N MET A 1 -9.55 -29.01 -15.99
CA MET A 1 -10.04 -28.66 -14.64
C MET A 1 -8.97 -27.83 -13.97
N VAL A 2 -9.32 -26.68 -13.40
CA VAL A 2 -8.35 -25.81 -12.70
C VAL A 2 -7.90 -26.53 -11.43
N SER A 3 -6.59 -26.60 -11.20
CA SER A 3 -6.06 -27.22 -9.99
C SER A 3 -6.19 -26.29 -8.79
N ILE A 4 -6.36 -26.85 -7.59
CA ILE A 4 -6.39 -26.09 -6.33
C ILE A 4 -5.12 -25.23 -6.16
N LYS A 5 -3.98 -25.66 -6.71
CA LYS A 5 -2.72 -24.92 -6.69
C LYS A 5 -2.80 -23.63 -7.52
N GLU A 6 -3.38 -23.69 -8.71
CA GLU A 6 -3.59 -22.51 -9.56
C GLU A 6 -4.56 -21.53 -8.93
N ILE A 7 -5.63 -22.02 -8.31
CA ILE A 7 -6.59 -21.17 -7.57
C ILE A 7 -5.89 -20.42 -6.44
N LYS A 8 -5.08 -21.12 -5.62
CA LYS A 8 -4.30 -20.49 -4.53
C LYS A 8 -3.30 -19.46 -5.04
N SER A 9 -2.61 -19.74 -6.14
CA SER A 9 -1.67 -18.80 -6.75
C SER A 9 -2.38 -17.53 -7.24
N THR A 10 -3.52 -17.67 -7.93
CA THR A 10 -4.29 -16.53 -8.43
C THR A 10 -4.83 -15.67 -7.28
N ILE A 11 -5.32 -16.29 -6.21
CA ILE A 11 -5.76 -15.59 -5.00
C ILE A 11 -4.60 -14.81 -4.38
N ALA A 12 -3.43 -15.43 -4.26
CA ALA A 12 -2.26 -14.76 -3.68
C ALA A 12 -1.79 -13.57 -4.53
N VAL A 13 -1.86 -13.65 -5.87
CA VAL A 13 -1.57 -12.53 -6.77
C VAL A 13 -2.58 -11.39 -6.57
N ALA A 14 -3.88 -11.71 -6.50
CA ALA A 14 -4.92 -10.70 -6.28
C ALA A 14 -4.76 -9.99 -4.92
N ILE A 15 -4.45 -10.74 -3.86
CA ILE A 15 -4.19 -10.18 -2.52
C ILE A 15 -2.93 -9.30 -2.53
N ALA A 16 -1.85 -9.74 -3.17
CA ALA A 16 -0.63 -8.95 -3.29
C ALA A 16 -0.88 -7.63 -4.04
N ALA A 17 -1.68 -7.67 -5.12
CA ALA A 17 -2.09 -6.47 -5.84
C ALA A 17 -2.93 -5.53 -4.98
N ALA A 18 -3.84 -6.05 -4.15
CA ALA A 18 -4.63 -5.24 -3.23
C ALA A 18 -3.76 -4.51 -2.20
N PHE A 19 -2.76 -5.17 -1.62
CA PHE A 19 -1.79 -4.53 -0.73
C PHE A 19 -0.95 -3.47 -1.45
N GLY A 20 -0.52 -3.75 -2.68
CA GLY A 20 0.17 -2.75 -3.52
C GLY A 20 -0.69 -1.52 -3.80
N PHE A 21 -1.99 -1.72 -4.03
CA PHE A 21 -2.94 -0.63 -4.25
C PHE A 21 -3.16 0.22 -3.00
N ILE A 22 -3.24 -0.39 -1.81
CA ILE A 22 -3.33 0.33 -0.53
C ILE A 22 -2.13 1.25 -0.33
N ILE A 23 -0.92 0.75 -0.60
CA ILE A 23 0.31 1.56 -0.53
C ILE A 23 0.19 2.78 -1.46
N ALA A 24 -0.22 2.55 -2.72
CA ALA A 24 -0.37 3.63 -3.69
C ALA A 24 -1.36 4.72 -3.23
N LEU A 25 -2.52 4.33 -2.68
CA LEU A 25 -3.53 5.27 -2.21
C LEU A 25 -3.05 6.11 -1.02
N ILE A 26 -2.40 5.49 -0.04
CA ILE A 26 -1.90 6.20 1.14
C ILE A 26 -0.86 7.26 0.74
N TRP A 27 0.07 6.90 -0.13
CA TRP A 27 1.09 7.84 -0.61
C TRP A 27 0.47 8.95 -1.46
N LYS A 28 -0.55 8.66 -2.28
CA LYS A 28 -1.32 9.70 -3.01
C LYS A 28 -1.87 10.74 -2.04
N ASP A 29 -2.52 10.32 -0.96
CA ASP A 29 -3.16 11.25 -0.02
C ASP A 29 -2.13 12.10 0.76
N ILE A 30 -0.95 11.53 1.06
CA ILE A 30 0.17 12.27 1.66
C ILE A 30 0.74 13.30 0.70
N ILE A 31 0.98 12.92 -0.56
CA ILE A 31 1.51 13.85 -1.58
C ILE A 31 0.55 15.01 -1.76
N VAL A 32 -0.76 14.74 -1.93
CA VAL A 32 -1.78 15.79 -2.03
C VAL A 32 -1.78 16.69 -0.79
N GLY A 33 -1.66 16.09 0.40
CA GLY A 33 -1.55 16.83 1.66
C GLY A 33 -0.34 17.76 1.74
N ILE A 34 0.83 17.30 1.30
CA ILE A 34 2.06 18.10 1.28
C ILE A 34 1.98 19.20 0.22
N MET A 35 1.44 18.91 -0.96
CA MET A 35 1.25 19.91 -2.01
C MET A 35 0.34 21.04 -1.55
N LYS A 36 -0.69 20.74 -0.75
CA LYS A 36 -1.52 21.75 -0.11
C LYS A 36 -0.76 22.60 0.91
N LEU A 37 0.04 21.98 1.77
CA LEU A 37 0.87 22.70 2.76
C LEU A 37 1.93 23.59 2.10
N ALA A 38 2.45 23.18 0.96
CA ALA A 38 3.40 23.94 0.15
C ALA A 38 2.73 25.10 -0.63
N GLY A 39 1.41 25.29 -0.51
CA GLY A 39 0.67 26.32 -1.25
C GLY A 39 0.53 26.05 -2.74
N LEU A 40 0.85 24.84 -3.20
CA LEU A 40 0.81 24.41 -4.60
C LEU A 40 -0.53 23.77 -4.99
N TRP A 41 -1.43 23.54 -4.02
CA TRP A 41 -2.74 22.91 -4.23
C TRP A 41 -3.78 23.49 -3.25
N LEU A 42 -4.92 23.97 -3.76
CA LEU A 42 -5.90 24.71 -2.93
C LEU A 42 -6.97 23.82 -2.28
N ASP A 43 -7.16 22.57 -2.73
CA ASP A 43 -8.21 21.68 -2.23
C ASP A 43 -7.70 20.32 -1.73
N GLY A 44 -8.07 19.96 -0.49
CA GLY A 44 -7.84 18.66 0.16
C GLY A 44 -6.48 18.47 0.86
N GLY A 45 -6.48 18.02 2.14
CA GLY A 45 -5.27 17.61 2.88
C GLY A 45 -4.99 18.32 4.21
N PRO A 46 -4.01 17.82 5.02
CA PRO A 46 -3.67 18.32 6.36
C PRO A 46 -3.24 19.78 6.34
N THR A 47 -3.64 20.55 7.35
CA THR A 47 -3.46 22.02 7.41
C THR A 47 -2.19 22.46 8.13
N THR A 48 -1.42 21.53 8.70
CA THR A 48 -0.17 21.81 9.44
C THR A 48 0.99 20.90 9.03
N TRP A 49 2.21 21.45 9.01
CA TRP A 49 3.47 20.72 8.76
C TRP A 49 3.67 19.53 9.71
N THR A 50 3.27 19.66 10.97
CA THR A 50 3.28 18.58 11.96
C THR A 50 2.37 17.41 11.56
N GLY A 51 1.20 17.70 10.99
CA GLY A 51 0.27 16.68 10.48
C GLY A 51 0.84 15.91 9.29
N ALA A 52 1.59 16.56 8.41
CA ALA A 52 2.29 15.89 7.31
C ALA A 52 3.40 14.95 7.80
N ALA A 53 4.21 15.38 8.78
CA ALA A 53 5.25 14.53 9.35
C ALA A 53 4.67 13.25 9.99
N VAL A 54 3.56 13.37 10.74
CA VAL A 54 2.85 12.23 11.32
C VAL A 54 2.28 11.32 10.23
N ALA A 55 1.68 11.89 9.18
CA ALA A 55 1.13 11.11 8.07
C ALA A 55 2.21 10.29 7.35
N ILE A 56 3.39 10.87 7.10
CA ILE A 56 4.54 10.16 6.51
C ILE A 56 4.96 8.98 7.40
N ILE A 57 5.11 9.19 8.71
CA ILE A 57 5.51 8.13 9.64
C ILE A 57 4.49 6.98 9.62
N VAL A 58 3.20 7.30 9.69
CA VAL A 58 2.12 6.30 9.63
C VAL A 58 2.13 5.55 8.31
N ALA A 59 2.34 6.22 7.18
CA ALA A 59 2.43 5.57 5.88
C ALA A 59 3.63 4.64 5.75
N ILE A 60 4.76 4.98 6.34
CA ILE A 60 5.93 4.09 6.39
C ILE A 60 5.56 2.82 7.16
N ILE A 61 4.91 2.94 8.33
CA ILE A 61 4.47 1.78 9.12
C ILE A 61 3.49 0.91 8.31
N ILE A 62 2.49 1.51 7.68
CA ILE A 62 1.52 0.75 6.87
C ILE A 62 2.19 0.09 5.65
N THR A 63 3.16 0.77 5.04
CA THR A 63 3.96 0.20 3.93
C THR A 63 4.70 -1.04 4.41
N VAL A 64 5.36 -0.99 5.57
CA VAL A 64 6.06 -2.14 6.15
C VAL A 64 5.10 -3.30 6.42
N VAL A 65 3.96 -3.03 7.05
CA VAL A 65 2.93 -4.06 7.33
C VAL A 65 2.39 -4.67 6.02
N SER A 66 2.13 -3.84 5.01
CA SER A 66 1.62 -4.30 3.71
C SER A 66 2.64 -5.16 2.97
N VAL A 67 3.91 -4.76 3.00
CA VAL A 67 5.02 -5.54 2.41
C VAL A 67 5.18 -6.88 3.12
N LEU A 68 5.13 -6.92 4.46
CA LEU A 68 5.16 -8.17 5.21
C LEU A 68 3.97 -9.08 4.87
N GLY A 69 2.77 -8.50 4.74
CA GLY A 69 1.56 -9.19 4.29
C GLY A 69 1.73 -9.80 2.89
N ILE A 70 2.25 -9.03 1.94
CA ILE A 70 2.57 -9.51 0.58
C ILE A 70 3.54 -10.68 0.67
N VAL A 71 4.66 -10.56 1.40
CA VAL A 71 5.68 -11.61 1.52
C VAL A 71 5.08 -12.89 2.11
N PHE A 72 4.25 -12.78 3.14
CA PHE A 72 3.61 -13.94 3.78
C PHE A 72 2.63 -14.65 2.83
N ILE A 73 1.77 -13.89 2.15
CA ILE A 73 0.80 -14.42 1.19
C ILE A 73 1.49 -14.99 -0.05
N SER A 74 2.54 -14.35 -0.56
CA SER A 74 3.30 -14.82 -1.71
C SER A 74 4.02 -16.14 -1.41
N LYS A 75 4.48 -16.36 -0.18
CA LYS A 75 5.01 -17.66 0.28
C LYS A 75 3.92 -18.73 0.36
N TRP A 76 2.75 -18.41 0.93
CA TRP A 76 1.63 -19.35 1.03
C TRP A 76 1.03 -19.73 -0.33
N GLY A 77 0.91 -18.77 -1.25
CA GLY A 77 0.37 -18.98 -2.60
C GLY A 77 1.30 -19.72 -3.55
N GLY A 78 2.52 -20.07 -3.13
CA GLY A 78 3.51 -20.73 -3.98
C GLY A 78 4.07 -19.85 -5.09
N ILE A 79 3.91 -18.52 -5.00
CA ILE A 79 4.41 -17.55 -5.98
C ILE A 79 5.94 -17.49 -5.94
N ALA A 80 6.52 -17.67 -4.74
CA ALA A 80 7.96 -17.57 -4.51
C ALA A 80 8.78 -18.84 -4.88
N GLN A 81 8.14 -19.92 -5.34
CA GLN A 81 8.80 -21.21 -5.58
C GLN A 81 8.92 -21.58 -7.07
N LYS A 82 8.93 -20.59 -7.97
CA LYS A 82 9.18 -20.79 -9.40
C LYS A 82 10.64 -20.54 -9.75
#